data_AF-A0A8H4ER95-F1
#
_entry.id   AF-A0A8H4ER95-F1
#
_cell.length_a   1.000
_cell.length_b   1.000
_cell.length_c   1.000
_cell.angle_alpha   90.00
_cell.angle_beta   90.00
_cell.angle_gamma   90.00
#
_symmetry.space_group_name_H-M   'P 1'
#
loop_
_entity.id
_entity.type
_entity.pdbx_description
1 polymer ?
#
loop_
_entity_poly.entity_id
_entity_poly.type
_entity_poly.pdbx_seq_one_letter_code
_entity_poly.pdbx_strand_id
1 'polypeptide(L)'
;MKELPNECIHSILINLAEDNKSLFSCCFVNRLWCLNTVPILWRNPLQGKASESLIRTYLSILSPEEKEPLISIGITLSDLPKPLFEYRVFLKTLDTSLIKNGISG
;
A
#
# COMPACT_ATOMS: atom_id res chain seq x y z
N MET A 1 -23.36 5.57 18.93
CA MET A 1 -22.37 4.50 19.12
C MET A 1 -21.13 5.16 19.72
N LYS A 2 -20.58 4.70 20.85
CA LYS A 2 -19.35 5.28 21.39
C LYS A 2 -18.17 4.73 20.59
N GLU A 3 -17.42 5.61 19.96
CA GLU A 3 -16.20 5.23 19.25
C GLU A 3 -15.04 5.05 20.26
N LEU A 4 -14.15 4.10 19.99
CA LEU A 4 -12.91 3.95 20.75
C LEU A 4 -12.04 5.21 20.56
N PRO A 5 -11.35 5.67 21.61
CA PRO A 5 -10.34 6.72 21.47
C PRO A 5 -9.29 6.33 20.42
N ASN A 6 -8.77 7.32 19.70
CA ASN A 6 -7.80 7.09 18.62
C ASN A 6 -6.56 6.33 19.11
N GLU A 7 -6.08 6.64 20.32
CA GLU A 7 -4.94 5.95 20.93
C GLU A 7 -5.20 4.45 21.12
N CYS A 8 -6.41 4.08 21.56
CA CYS A 8 -6.79 2.67 21.70
C CYS A 8 -6.83 1.95 20.36
N ILE A 9 -7.38 2.60 19.32
CA ILE A 9 -7.38 2.06 17.96
C ILE A 9 -5.95 1.84 17.49
N HIS A 10 -5.07 2.83 17.67
CA HIS A 10 -3.68 2.74 17.28
C HIS A 10 -2.95 1.60 18.00
N SER A 11 -3.16 1.43 19.31
CA SER A 11 -2.61 0.31 20.07
C SER A 11 -3.07 -1.05 19.54
N ILE A 12 -4.36 -1.19 19.20
CA ILE A 12 -4.89 -2.43 18.60
C ILE A 12 -4.18 -2.71 17.27
N LEU A 13 -4.09 -1.70 16.40
CA LEU A 13 -3.49 -1.86 15.07
C LEU A 13 -2.00 -2.19 15.13
N ILE A 14 -1.24 -1.61 16.08
CA ILE A 14 0.18 -1.97 16.29
C ILE A 14 0.31 -3.45 16.67
N ASN A 15 -0.57 -3.98 17.51
CA ASN A 15 -0.54 -5.40 17.89
C ASN A 15 -0.86 -6.32 16.69
N LEU A 16 -1.51 -5.80 15.65
CA LEU A 16 -1.81 -6.52 14.41
C LEU A 16 -0.79 -6.25 13.29
N ALA A 17 0.32 -5.53 13.56
CA ALA A 17 1.26 -5.06 12.54
C ALA A 17 1.78 -6.15 11.58
N GLU A 18 1.93 -7.39 12.07
CA GLU A 18 2.42 -8.53 11.28
C GLU A 18 1.29 -9.39 10.68
N ASP A 19 0.02 -9.12 11.01
CA ASP A 19 -1.16 -9.77 10.44
C ASP A 19 -1.86 -8.84 9.44
N ASN A 20 -1.32 -8.80 8.23
CA ASN A 20 -1.85 -8.00 7.12
C ASN A 20 -3.31 -8.31 6.80
N LYS A 21 -3.79 -9.54 7.03
CA LYS A 21 -5.20 -9.90 6.75
C LYS A 21 -6.13 -9.21 7.74
N SER A 22 -5.81 -9.32 9.03
CA SER A 22 -6.59 -8.67 10.09
C SER A 22 -6.52 -7.14 9.98
N LEU A 23 -5.34 -6.58 9.70
CA LEU A 23 -5.20 -5.15 9.41
C LEU A 23 -6.06 -4.73 8.22
N PHE A 24 -6.03 -5.47 7.11
CA PHE A 24 -6.86 -5.13 5.96
C PHE A 24 -8.35 -5.12 6.30
N SER A 25 -8.84 -6.05 7.11
CA SER A 25 -10.21 -6.04 7.61
C SER A 25 -10.54 -4.80 8.46
N CYS A 26 -9.59 -4.29 9.26
CA CYS A 26 -9.76 -3.06 10.04
C CYS A 26 -10.06 -1.82 9.19
N CYS A 27 -9.60 -1.77 7.92
CA CYS A 27 -9.93 -0.67 7.00
C CYS A 27 -11.44 -0.50 6.76
N PHE A 28 -12.23 -1.56 6.95
CA PHE A 28 -13.66 -1.56 6.64
C PHE A 28 -14.56 -1.31 7.86
N VAL A 29 -13.99 -1.11 9.05
CA VAL A 29 -14.77 -0.85 10.28
C VAL A 29 -15.46 0.51 10.20
N ASN A 30 -14.68 1.58 10.03
CA ASN A 30 -15.17 2.93 9.76
C ASN A 30 -14.03 3.82 9.22
N ARG A 31 -14.33 5.10 8.95
CA ARG A 31 -13.34 6.07 8.43
C ARG A 31 -12.13 6.24 9.36
N LEU A 32 -12.32 6.31 10.67
CA LEU A 32 -11.23 6.50 11.63
C LEU A 32 -10.27 5.31 11.65
N TRP A 33 -10.81 4.10 11.66
CA TRP A 33 -10.01 2.87 11.58
C TRP A 33 -9.25 2.78 10.26
N CYS A 34 -9.91 3.09 9.13
CA CYS A 34 -9.27 3.15 7.81
C CYS A 34 -8.07 4.09 7.80
N LEU A 35 -8.23 5.34 8.28
CA LEU A 35 -7.17 6.34 8.34
C LEU A 35 -5.97 5.89 9.18
N ASN A 36 -6.20 5.16 10.28
CA ASN A 36 -5.11 4.67 11.12
C ASN A 36 -4.46 3.38 10.60
N THR A 37 -5.22 2.53 9.91
CA THR A 37 -4.73 1.25 9.40
C THR A 37 -3.85 1.43 8.16
N VAL A 38 -4.25 2.31 7.24
CA VAL A 38 -3.56 2.52 5.96
C VAL A 38 -2.06 2.81 6.14
N PRO A 39 -1.61 3.72 7.02
CA PRO A 39 -0.18 3.96 7.23
C PRO A 39 0.60 2.73 7.73
N ILE A 40 -0.04 1.87 8.52
CA ILE A 40 0.59 0.66 9.07
C ILE A 40 0.71 -0.40 7.97
N LEU A 41 -0.38 -0.67 7.24
CA LEU A 41 -0.42 -1.65 6.17
C LEU A 41 0.54 -1.30 5.01
N TRP A 42 0.67 -0.01 4.70
CA TRP A 42 1.50 0.49 3.60
C TRP A 42 2.95 0.79 4.01
N ARG A 43 3.35 0.38 5.21
CA ARG A 43 4.73 0.53 5.69
C ARG A 43 5.72 -0.32 4.88
N ASN A 44 5.37 -1.60 4.65
CA ASN A 44 6.16 -2.58 3.90
C ASN A 44 5.27 -3.44 3.00
N PRO A 45 4.52 -2.85 2.04
CA PRO A 45 3.44 -3.56 1.37
C PRO A 45 3.93 -4.62 0.39
N LEU A 46 5.20 -4.55 -0.04
CA LEU A 46 5.82 -5.56 -0.87
C LEU A 46 6.33 -6.76 -0.06
N GLN A 47 6.35 -6.72 1.28
CA GLN A 47 6.88 -7.82 2.11
C GLN A 47 6.06 -9.10 1.87
N GLY A 48 6.67 -10.07 1.19
CA GLY A 48 6.04 -11.33 0.77
C GLY A 48 5.69 -11.34 -0.71
N LYS A 49 4.41 -11.59 -1.04
CA LYS A 49 3.94 -11.71 -2.43
C LYS A 49 3.26 -10.41 -2.87
N ALA A 50 3.96 -9.63 -3.70
CA ALA A 50 3.37 -8.46 -4.33
C ALA A 50 2.21 -8.88 -5.25
N SER A 51 1.02 -8.33 -5.02
CA SER A 51 -0.13 -8.53 -5.91
C SER A 51 -0.07 -7.54 -7.07
N GLU A 52 -0.64 -7.92 -8.22
CA GLU A 52 -0.72 -7.04 -9.39
C GLU A 52 -1.40 -5.71 -9.06
N SER A 53 -2.49 -5.73 -8.28
CA SER A 53 -3.19 -4.52 -7.83
C SER A 53 -2.30 -3.59 -7.00
N LEU A 54 -1.41 -4.16 -6.18
CA LEU A 54 -0.47 -3.40 -5.37
C LEU A 54 0.59 -2.75 -6.26
N ILE A 55 1.17 -3.52 -7.18
CA ILE A 55 2.14 -3.02 -8.16
C ILE A 55 1.53 -1.89 -8.99
N ARG A 56 0.31 -2.08 -9.53
CA ARG A 56 -0.39 -1.04 -10.30
C ARG A 56 -0.67 0.22 -9.48
N THR A 57 -1.01 0.09 -8.19
CA THR A 57 -1.16 1.25 -7.30
C THR A 57 0.17 1.97 -7.07
N TYR A 58 1.29 1.23 -6.97
CA TYR A 58 2.62 1.82 -6.89
C TYR A 58 3.03 2.52 -8.18
N LEU A 59 2.76 1.92 -9.33
CA LEU A 59 3.02 2.53 -10.62
C LEU A 59 2.19 3.82 -10.81
N SER A 60 0.97 3.87 -10.28
CA SER A 60 0.12 5.06 -10.42
C SER A 60 0.67 6.27 -9.69
N ILE A 61 1.27 6.06 -8.51
CA ILE A 61 1.87 7.14 -7.73
C ILE A 61 3.20 7.63 -8.31
N LEU A 62 3.87 6.89 -9.21
CA LEU A 62 5.15 7.31 -9.82
C LEU A 62 5.06 8.69 -10.52
N SER A 63 6.12 9.49 -10.39
CA SER A 63 6.27 10.75 -11.12
C SER A 63 6.42 10.47 -12.62
N PRO A 64 6.12 11.44 -13.50
CA PRO A 64 6.33 11.28 -14.94
C PRO A 64 7.75 10.81 -15.28
N GLU A 65 8.75 11.37 -14.61
CA GLU A 65 10.17 11.05 -14.82
C GLU A 65 10.51 9.60 -14.41
N GLU A 66 9.87 9.09 -13.36
CA GLU A 66 10.03 7.71 -12.90
C GLU A 66 9.29 6.71 -13.82
N LYS A 67 8.28 7.17 -14.56
CA LYS A 67 7.48 6.35 -15.49
C LYS A 67 8.16 6.18 -16.86
N GLU A 68 8.90 7.17 -17.33
CA GLU A 68 9.64 7.13 -18.61
C GLU A 68 10.49 5.86 -18.82
N PRO A 69 11.37 5.44 -17.89
CA PRO A 69 12.17 4.23 -18.07
C PRO A 69 11.34 2.95 -18.08
N LEU A 70 10.14 2.96 -17.50
CA LEU A 70 9.24 1.80 -17.51
C LEU A 70 8.52 1.68 -18.85
N ILE A 71 8.10 2.81 -19.41
CA ILE A 71 7.48 2.87 -20.75
C ILE A 71 8.50 2.44 -21.82
N SER A 72 9.75 2.87 -21.70
CA SER A 72 10.80 2.56 -22.68
C SER A 72 11.15 1.06 -22.74
N ILE A 73 10.94 0.30 -21.66
CA ILE A 73 11.08 -1.16 -21.62
C ILE A 73 9.79 -1.91 -21.97
N GLY A 74 8.74 -1.20 -22.39
CA GLY A 74 7.48 -1.78 -22.87
C GLY A 74 6.40 -1.99 -21.79
N ILE A 75 6.56 -1.45 -20.58
CA ILE A 75 5.50 -1.53 -19.57
C ILE A 75 4.38 -0.56 -19.93
N THR A 76 3.18 -1.10 -20.11
CA THR A 76 1.99 -0.30 -20.40
C THR A 76 1.44 0.30 -19.11
N LEU A 77 1.45 1.65 -19.02
CA LEU A 77 0.97 2.42 -17.87
C LEU A 77 -0.42 3.05 -18.10
N SER A 78 -1.19 2.54 -19.06
CA SER A 78 -2.57 2.96 -19.25
C SER A 78 -3.47 2.44 -18.12
N ASP A 79 -4.55 3.18 -17.82
CA ASP A 79 -5.61 2.77 -16.90
C ASP A 79 -5.16 2.50 -15.46
N LEU A 80 -4.09 3.16 -15.01
CA LEU A 80 -3.61 3.06 -13.63
C LEU A 80 -4.63 3.63 -12.63
N PRO A 81 -4.81 2.98 -11.47
CA PRO A 81 -5.81 3.40 -10.50
C PRO A 81 -5.45 4.76 -9.89
N LYS A 82 -6.44 5.64 -9.74
CA LYS A 82 -6.27 6.86 -8.93
C LYS A 82 -6.22 6.46 -7.44
N PRO A 83 -5.09 6.67 -6.75
CA PRO A 83 -4.96 6.25 -5.36
C PRO A 83 -5.83 7.13 -4.45
N LEU A 84 -6.45 6.51 -3.44
CA LEU A 84 -7.27 7.22 -2.44
C LEU A 84 -6.41 7.96 -1.41
N PHE A 85 -5.16 7.52 -1.23
CA PHE A 85 -4.21 8.08 -0.29
C PHE A 85 -2.87 8.34 -0.98
N GLU A 86 -2.08 9.26 -0.43
CA GLU A 86 -0.69 9.45 -0.82
C GLU A 86 0.19 8.34 -0.23
N TYR A 87 0.00 7.11 -0.71
CA TYR A 87 0.66 5.90 -0.18
C TYR A 87 2.20 6.01 -0.14
N ARG A 88 2.79 6.87 -0.97
CA ARG A 88 4.21 7.21 -0.96
C ARG A 88 4.74 7.59 0.41
N VAL A 89 3.98 8.39 1.15
CA VAL A 89 4.40 8.94 2.46
C VAL A 89 4.49 7.84 3.52
N PHE A 90 3.79 6.73 3.34
CA PHE A 90 3.75 5.62 4.29
C PHE A 90 4.84 4.58 4.03
N LEU A 91 5.43 4.58 2.85
CA LEU A 91 6.44 3.61 2.44
C LEU A 91 7.70 3.77 3.31
N LYS A 92 8.00 2.77 4.14
CA LYS A 92 9.23 2.73 4.94
C LYS A 92 10.35 2.01 4.20
N THR A 93 10.04 0.91 3.51
CA THR A 93 11.02 0.14 2.74
C THR A 93 10.45 -0.29 1.40
N LEU A 94 11.24 -0.15 0.34
CA LEU A 94 10.95 -0.66 -0.99
C LEU A 94 11.95 -1.77 -1.31
N ASP A 95 11.52 -3.03 -1.20
CA ASP A 95 12.35 -4.15 -1.64
C ASP A 95 12.29 -4.26 -3.17
N THR A 96 13.30 -3.72 -3.83
CA THR A 96 13.41 -3.70 -5.29
C THR A 96 13.63 -5.10 -5.88
N SER A 97 14.03 -6.09 -5.07
CA SER A 97 14.17 -7.48 -5.53
C SER A 97 12.81 -8.10 -5.87
N LEU A 98 11.75 -7.69 -5.17
CA LEU A 98 10.38 -8.20 -5.36
C LEU A 98 9.69 -7.57 -6.57
N ILE A 99 10.07 -6.35 -6.93
CA ILE A 99 9.58 -5.66 -8.14
C ILE A 99 10.00 -6.42 -9.40
N LYS A 100 11.24 -6.94 -9.45
CA LYS A 100 11.73 -7.72 -10.59
C LYS A 100 10.92 -8.99 -10.82
N ASN A 101 10.53 -9.67 -9.73
CA ASN A 101 9.75 -10.90 -9.79
C ASN A 101 8.29 -10.66 -10.21
N GLY A 102 7.72 -9.49 -9.91
CA GLY A 102 6.35 -9.13 -10.29
C GLY A 102 6.18 -8.73 -11.76
N ILE A 103 7.27 -8.33 -12.43
CA ILE A 103 7.25 -7.92 -13.86
C ILE A 103 7.58 -9.10 -14.80
N SER A 104 8.15 -10.18 -14.27
CA SER A 104 8.62 -11.35 -15.04
C SER A 104 7.68 -12.57 -14.96
N GLY A 105 6.44 -12.39 -14.48
CA GLY A 105 5.40 -13.42 -14.40
C GLY A 105 4.30 -13.25 -15.44
#